data_AF-A0A317EAT5-F1
#
_entry.id   AF-A0A317EAT5-F1
#
_cell.length_a   1.000
_cell.length_b   1.000
_cell.length_c   1.000
_cell.angle_alpha   90.00
_cell.angle_beta   90.00
_cell.angle_gamma   90.00
#
_symmetry.space_group_name_H-M   'P 1'
#
loop_
_entity.id
_entity.type
_entity.pdbx_description
1 polymer ?
#
loop_
_entity_poly.entity_id
_entity_poly.type
_entity_poly.pdbx_seq_one_letter_code
_entity_poly.pdbx_strand_id
1 'polypeptide(L)'
;MLDRQKLAKILARAESDHDAEALTAVRMAVKLARGAGMTLGQAVEGGAAAAQIREPRSQSAQVDQGTWDRGYWAGKRAGVAEAFGPMEHERAGFRRHIDALEAELEQYRPALDWKALARAYAEEGKRWGSAKAKAIAGRALRNELTVEDKITLRHFAGNKNQ
;
A
#
# COMPACT_ATOMS: atom_id res chain seq x y z
N MET A 1 -17.69 26.56 29.38
CA MET A 1 -17.34 27.75 28.59
C MET A 1 -16.15 27.39 27.71
N LEU A 2 -16.19 27.71 26.41
CA LEU A 2 -15.16 27.35 25.44
C LEU A 2 -13.92 28.25 25.60
N ASP A 3 -12.76 27.66 25.89
CA ASP A 3 -11.48 28.40 25.89
C ASP A 3 -11.01 28.63 24.45
N ARG A 4 -11.26 29.83 23.95
CA ARG A 4 -11.01 30.20 22.56
C ARG A 4 -9.53 30.39 22.23
N GLN A 5 -8.73 30.84 23.18
CA GLN A 5 -7.28 30.95 22.98
C GLN A 5 -6.67 29.56 22.83
N LYS A 6 -7.16 28.60 23.61
CA LYS A 6 -6.76 27.21 23.49
C LYS A 6 -7.24 26.57 22.19
N LEU A 7 -8.46 26.85 21.75
CA LEU A 7 -8.96 26.39 20.45
C LEU A 7 -8.12 26.91 19.28
N ALA A 8 -7.81 28.21 19.26
CA ALA A 8 -7.00 28.83 18.20
C ALA A 8 -5.58 28.24 18.12
N LYS A 9 -4.92 28.01 19.26
CA LYS A 9 -3.60 27.37 19.31
C LYS A 9 -3.62 25.93 18.77
N ILE A 10 -4.70 25.20 19.03
CA ILE A 10 -4.88 23.83 18.52
C ILE A 10 -5.13 23.87 17.02
N LEU A 11 -5.95 24.80 16.52
CA LEU A 11 -6.19 24.94 15.08
C LEU A 11 -4.94 25.37 14.31
N ALA A 12 -4.09 26.23 14.87
CA ALA A 12 -2.81 26.56 14.26
C ALA A 12 -1.88 25.33 14.11
N ARG A 13 -1.96 24.35 15.02
CA ARG A 13 -1.23 23.08 14.88
C ARG A 13 -1.83 22.14 13.83
N ALA A 14 -3.05 22.39 13.37
CA ALA A 14 -3.65 21.65 12.27
C ALA A 14 -3.02 22.00 10.91
N GLU A 15 -2.27 23.09 10.83
CA GLU A 15 -1.51 23.51 9.63
C GLU A 15 -0.09 22.87 9.58
N SER A 16 0.22 21.92 10.46
CA SER A 16 1.51 21.20 10.44
C SER A 16 1.66 20.35 9.18
N ASP A 17 2.86 20.35 8.58
CA ASP A 17 3.23 19.51 7.43
C ASP A 17 3.29 18.00 7.77
N HIS A 18 3.13 17.66 9.05
CA HIS A 18 3.05 16.29 9.51
C HIS A 18 1.59 15.86 9.71
N ASP A 19 1.07 15.03 8.79
CA ASP A 19 -0.32 14.56 8.76
C ASP A 19 -0.83 14.00 10.11
N ALA A 20 0.02 13.27 10.83
CA ALA A 20 -0.34 12.68 12.12
C ALA A 20 -0.56 13.75 13.21
N GLU A 21 0.19 14.84 13.17
CA GLU A 21 0.06 15.96 14.10
C GLU A 21 -1.15 16.82 13.75
N ALA A 22 -1.34 17.11 12.46
CA ALA A 22 -2.47 17.87 11.95
C ALA A 22 -3.80 17.18 12.31
N LEU A 23 -3.90 15.87 12.07
CA LEU A 23 -5.08 15.09 12.40
C LEU A 23 -5.36 15.04 13.91
N THR A 24 -4.30 14.94 14.72
CA THR A 24 -4.43 14.95 16.19
C THR A 24 -4.92 16.30 16.68
N ALA A 25 -4.42 17.40 16.10
CA ALA A 25 -4.87 18.76 16.40
C ALA A 25 -6.36 18.95 16.08
N VAL A 26 -6.83 18.51 14.90
CA VAL A 26 -8.25 18.57 14.52
C VAL A 26 -9.13 17.78 15.50
N ARG A 27 -8.70 16.57 15.90
CA ARG A 27 -9.45 15.75 16.88
C ARG A 27 -9.55 16.43 18.24
N MET A 28 -8.49 17.09 18.70
CA MET A 28 -8.51 17.87 19.94
C MET A 28 -9.43 19.08 19.85
N ALA A 29 -9.44 19.79 18.72
CA ALA A 29 -10.35 20.92 18.48
C ALA A 29 -11.82 20.49 18.54
N VAL A 30 -12.16 19.36 17.90
CA VAL A 30 -13.51 18.76 17.95
C VAL A 30 -13.89 18.38 19.39
N LYS A 31 -12.98 17.75 20.14
CA LYS A 31 -13.24 17.35 21.54
C LYS A 31 -13.49 18.57 22.43
N LEU A 32 -12.73 19.65 22.22
CA LEU A 32 -12.83 20.89 23.00
C LEU A 32 -14.12 21.66 22.66
N ALA A 33 -14.53 21.70 21.39
CA ALA A 33 -15.83 22.24 20.97
C ALA A 33 -17.01 21.45 21.56
N ARG A 34 -16.96 20.12 21.48
CA ARG A 34 -18.00 19.24 22.05
C ARG A 34 -18.10 19.34 23.57
N GLY A 35 -16.97 19.48 24.27
CA GLY A 35 -16.95 19.71 25.72
C GLY A 35 -17.62 21.02 26.14
N ALA A 36 -17.77 21.97 25.21
CA ALA A 36 -18.51 23.22 25.40
C ALA A 36 -19.96 23.16 24.87
N GLY A 37 -20.44 22.00 24.43
CA GLY A 37 -21.78 21.82 23.87
C GLY A 37 -21.95 22.38 22.46
N MET A 38 -20.85 22.64 21.75
CA MET A 38 -20.85 23.28 20.43
C MET A 38 -20.30 22.33 19.35
N THR A 39 -20.74 22.51 18.11
CA THR A 39 -20.07 21.89 16.96
C THR A 39 -18.76 22.63 16.65
N LEU A 40 -17.83 21.98 15.93
CA LEU A 40 -16.59 22.64 15.54
C LEU A 40 -16.85 23.89 14.68
N GLY A 41 -17.84 23.83 13.78
CA GLY A 41 -18.27 24.99 12.99
C GLY A 41 -18.73 26.15 13.87
N GLN A 42 -19.62 25.90 14.83
CA GLN A 42 -20.07 26.91 15.79
C GLN A 42 -18.95 27.50 16.65
N ALA A 43 -17.98 26.65 17.03
CA ALA A 43 -16.82 27.06 17.82
C ALA A 43 -15.84 27.96 17.03
N VAL A 44 -15.75 27.76 15.72
CA VAL A 44 -14.92 28.56 14.80
C VAL A 44 -15.65 29.83 14.34
N GLU A 45 -16.92 29.72 13.99
CA GLU A 45 -17.77 30.82 13.51
C GLU A 45 -18.10 31.84 14.59
N GLY A 46 -18.10 31.44 15.86
CA GLY A 46 -18.44 32.35 16.96
C GLY A 46 -17.50 33.56 17.10
N GLY A 47 -16.46 33.71 16.28
CA GLY A 47 -15.60 34.91 16.18
C GLY A 47 -16.11 35.96 15.18
N ALA A 48 -17.06 35.62 14.32
CA ALA A 48 -17.67 36.55 13.38
C ALA A 48 -19.19 36.53 13.54
N ALA A 49 -19.74 37.68 13.94
CA ALA A 49 -21.16 38.00 13.96
C ALA A 49 -22.01 37.32 15.05
N ALA A 50 -22.16 38.06 16.16
CA ALA A 50 -23.48 38.23 16.74
C ALA A 50 -24.40 38.93 15.70
N ALA A 51 -25.00 38.15 14.80
CA ALA A 51 -26.06 38.64 13.92
C ALA A 51 -27.11 37.53 13.76
N GLN A 52 -28.19 37.69 14.52
CA GLN A 52 -29.55 37.24 14.22
C GLN A 52 -29.70 36.30 13.01
N ILE A 53 -29.63 35.00 13.25
CA ILE A 53 -30.25 34.02 12.35
C ILE A 53 -31.48 33.49 13.10
N ARG A 54 -32.62 34.06 12.73
CA ARG A 54 -33.94 33.52 12.99
C ARG A 54 -33.94 32.08 12.47
N GLU A 55 -34.08 31.11 13.38
CA GLU A 55 -34.18 29.70 13.04
C GLU A 55 -35.24 29.49 11.94
N PRO A 56 -34.91 29.01 10.74
CA PRO A 56 -35.83 28.11 10.09
C PRO A 56 -35.86 26.86 10.94
N ARG A 57 -37.03 26.44 11.40
CA ARG A 57 -37.25 25.10 11.97
C ARG A 57 -36.65 24.09 11.02
N SER A 58 -35.41 23.69 11.27
CA SER A 58 -34.76 22.61 10.55
C SER A 58 -35.45 21.35 11.05
N GLN A 59 -36.45 20.90 10.30
CA GLN A 59 -36.79 19.50 10.22
C GLN A 59 -35.45 18.77 10.09
N SER A 60 -35.03 18.10 11.14
CA SER A 60 -33.90 17.20 11.09
C SER A 60 -34.24 16.18 10.02
N ALA A 61 -33.72 16.37 8.81
CA ALA A 61 -33.69 15.32 7.82
C ALA A 61 -32.95 14.19 8.52
N GLN A 62 -33.69 13.17 8.96
CA GLN A 62 -33.12 11.93 9.44
C GLN A 62 -32.26 11.43 8.29
N VAL A 63 -30.96 11.67 8.37
CA VAL A 63 -30.01 11.10 7.42
C VAL A 63 -30.11 9.61 7.67
N ASP A 64 -30.82 8.93 6.77
CA ASP A 64 -30.98 7.49 6.81
C ASP A 64 -29.59 6.86 7.00
N GLN A 65 -29.47 5.99 8.01
CA GLN A 65 -28.21 5.35 8.40
C GLN A 65 -27.53 4.70 7.19
N GLY A 66 -28.32 4.12 6.28
CA GLY A 66 -27.83 3.53 5.02
C GLY A 66 -27.23 4.53 4.03
N THR A 67 -27.60 5.80 4.10
CA THR A 67 -27.02 6.87 3.27
C THR A 67 -25.69 7.36 3.86
N TRP A 68 -25.61 7.47 5.19
CA TRP A 68 -24.36 7.78 5.89
C TRP A 68 -23.31 6.67 5.71
N ASP A 69 -23.71 5.40 5.89
CA ASP A 69 -22.83 4.25 5.73
C ASP A 69 -22.29 4.13 4.29
N ARG A 70 -23.16 4.36 3.28
CA ARG A 70 -22.73 4.36 1.87
C ARG A 70 -21.70 5.45 1.58
N GLY A 71 -21.92 6.66 2.07
CA GLY A 71 -20.96 7.77 1.94
C GLY A 71 -19.62 7.47 2.63
N TYR A 72 -19.68 6.95 3.85
CA TYR A 72 -18.50 6.57 4.63
C TYR A 72 -17.66 5.48 3.93
N TRP A 73 -18.28 4.41 3.44
CA TRP A 73 -17.59 3.34 2.72
C TRP A 73 -17.11 3.75 1.32
N ALA A 74 -17.81 4.65 0.64
CA ALA A 74 -17.34 5.23 -0.62
C ALA A 74 -16.08 6.07 -0.39
N GLY A 75 -16.08 6.95 0.62
CA GLY A 75 -14.91 7.75 0.99
C GLY A 75 -13.72 6.89 1.43
N LYS A 76 -13.95 5.84 2.23
CA LYS A 76 -12.87 4.91 2.63
C LYS A 76 -12.25 4.19 1.43
N ARG A 77 -13.06 3.75 0.46
CA ARG A 77 -12.54 3.08 -0.75
C ARG A 77 -11.78 4.05 -1.65
N ALA A 78 -12.27 5.28 -1.79
CA ALA A 78 -11.57 6.32 -2.54
C ALA A 78 -10.21 6.64 -1.90
N GLY A 79 -10.14 6.83 -0.58
CA GLY A 79 -8.87 7.08 0.12
C GLY A 79 -7.88 5.91 0.04
N VAL A 80 -8.36 4.67 0.03
CA VAL A 80 -7.49 3.49 -0.21
C VAL A 80 -6.99 3.46 -1.66
N ALA A 81 -7.86 3.72 -2.64
CA ALA A 81 -7.45 3.76 -4.04
C ALA A 81 -6.43 4.88 -4.32
N GLU A 82 -6.58 6.03 -3.68
CA GLU A 82 -5.68 7.18 -3.83
C GLU A 82 -4.35 6.99 -3.10
N ALA A 83 -4.36 6.37 -1.91
CA ALA A 83 -3.13 6.11 -1.15
C ALA A 83 -2.31 4.94 -1.72
N PHE A 84 -2.95 3.90 -2.25
CA PHE A 84 -2.27 2.67 -2.69
C PHE A 84 -2.15 2.53 -4.22
N GLY A 85 -2.95 3.25 -5.00
CA GLY A 85 -2.86 3.26 -6.47
C GLY A 85 -1.48 3.69 -7.01
N PRO A 86 -0.84 4.74 -6.45
CA PRO A 86 0.52 5.11 -6.79
C PRO A 86 1.54 4.03 -6.42
N MET A 87 1.39 3.39 -5.26
CA MET A 87 2.27 2.31 -4.80
C MET A 87 2.18 1.05 -5.69
N GLU A 88 1.01 0.74 -6.24
CA GLU A 88 0.86 -0.38 -7.18
C GLU A 88 1.57 -0.12 -8.52
N HIS A 89 1.52 1.12 -9.02
CA HIS A 89 2.26 1.52 -10.22
C HIS A 89 3.77 1.47 -9.99
N GLU A 90 4.23 1.94 -8.84
CA GLU A 90 5.64 1.84 -8.44
C GLU A 90 6.08 0.39 -8.31
N ARG A 91 5.27 -0.48 -7.70
CA ARG A 91 5.59 -1.91 -7.53
C ARG A 91 5.72 -2.63 -8.87
N ALA A 92 4.85 -2.33 -9.84
CA ALA A 92 4.98 -2.88 -11.19
C ALA A 92 6.25 -2.37 -11.90
N GLY A 93 6.61 -1.10 -11.68
CA GLY A 93 7.86 -0.51 -12.17
C GLY A 93 9.09 -1.19 -11.59
N PHE A 94 9.15 -1.36 -10.27
CA PHE A 94 10.23 -2.07 -9.59
C PHE A 94 10.37 -3.51 -10.08
N ARG A 95 9.25 -4.21 -10.30
CA ARG A 95 9.32 -5.60 -10.80
C ARG A 95 9.95 -5.68 -12.19
N ARG A 96 9.54 -4.80 -13.11
CA ARG A 96 10.14 -4.72 -14.45
C ARG A 96 11.63 -4.39 -14.40
N HIS A 97 12.02 -3.49 -13.49
CA HIS A 97 13.42 -3.12 -13.32
C HIS A 97 14.26 -4.29 -12.77
N ILE A 98 13.73 -5.05 -11.82
CA ILE A 98 14.38 -6.29 -11.31
C ILE A 98 14.52 -7.30 -12.45
N ASP A 99 13.46 -7.57 -13.22
CA ASP A 99 13.51 -8.53 -14.33
C ASP A 99 14.54 -8.09 -15.39
N ALA A 100 14.69 -6.78 -15.64
CA ALA A 100 15.71 -6.24 -16.55
C ALA A 100 17.15 -6.39 -16.01
N LEU A 101 17.37 -6.09 -14.72
CA LEU A 101 18.67 -6.27 -14.07
C LEU A 101 19.06 -7.76 -14.01
N GLU A 102 18.11 -8.65 -13.77
CA GLU A 102 18.34 -10.10 -13.83
C GLU A 102 18.76 -10.54 -15.24
N ALA A 103 18.13 -9.99 -16.30
CA ALA A 103 18.50 -10.27 -17.68
C ALA A 103 19.90 -9.73 -18.06
N GLU A 104 20.27 -8.55 -17.56
CA GLU A 104 21.60 -7.96 -17.78
C GLU A 104 22.68 -8.77 -17.05
N LEU A 105 22.44 -9.14 -15.78
CA LEU A 105 23.34 -10.01 -15.02
C LEU A 105 23.50 -11.38 -15.68
N GLU A 106 22.47 -11.88 -16.38
CA GLU A 106 22.55 -13.13 -17.14
C GLU A 106 23.58 -13.07 -18.28
N GLN A 107 23.80 -11.89 -18.88
CA GLN A 107 24.76 -11.70 -19.98
C GLN A 107 26.22 -11.83 -19.51
N TYR A 108 26.49 -11.44 -18.26
CA TYR A 108 27.85 -11.48 -17.68
C TYR A 108 28.21 -12.82 -17.05
N ARG A 109 27.26 -13.75 -16.96
CA ARG A 109 27.51 -15.07 -16.38
C ARG A 109 28.04 -16.03 -17.44
N PRO A 110 28.95 -16.94 -17.08
CA PRO A 110 29.52 -17.90 -18.03
C PRO A 110 28.41 -18.71 -18.69
N ALA A 111 28.53 -18.90 -20.00
CA ALA A 111 27.60 -19.73 -20.77
C ALA A 111 27.65 -21.16 -20.21
N LEU A 112 26.58 -21.57 -19.52
CA LEU A 112 26.43 -22.91 -19.00
C LEU A 112 25.65 -23.76 -19.99
N ASP A 113 26.03 -25.03 -20.14
CA ASP A 113 25.20 -26.00 -20.84
C ASP A 113 23.98 -26.35 -19.97
N TRP A 114 22.93 -25.55 -20.17
CA TRP A 114 21.67 -25.69 -19.44
C TRP A 114 21.03 -27.07 -19.61
N LYS A 115 21.23 -27.73 -20.76
CA LYS A 115 20.67 -29.06 -21.03
C LYS A 115 21.43 -30.12 -20.24
N ALA A 116 22.76 -30.05 -20.22
CA ALA A 116 23.58 -30.94 -19.41
C ALA A 116 23.29 -30.78 -17.91
N LEU A 117 23.21 -29.53 -17.42
CA LEU A 117 22.89 -29.24 -16.03
C LEU A 117 21.50 -29.74 -15.63
N ALA A 118 20.48 -29.50 -16.46
CA ALA A 118 19.12 -29.95 -16.16
C ALA A 118 19.00 -31.47 -16.15
N ARG A 119 19.72 -32.19 -17.03
CA ARG A 119 19.81 -33.66 -16.98
C ARG A 119 20.47 -34.13 -15.69
N ALA A 120 21.63 -33.56 -15.34
CA ALA A 120 22.33 -33.91 -14.10
C ALA A 120 21.46 -33.64 -12.85
N TYR A 121 20.74 -32.52 -12.84
CA TYR A 121 19.79 -32.17 -11.78
C TYR A 121 18.61 -33.15 -11.71
N ALA A 122 18.08 -33.60 -12.84
CA ALA A 122 17.02 -34.60 -12.88
C ALA A 122 17.50 -35.99 -12.42
N GLU A 123 18.71 -36.42 -12.81
CA GLU A 123 19.28 -37.69 -12.32
C GLU A 123 19.47 -37.68 -10.79
N GLU A 124 19.92 -36.56 -10.23
CA GLU A 124 20.05 -36.42 -8.78
C GLU A 124 18.68 -36.31 -8.09
N GLY A 125 17.74 -35.59 -8.70
CA GLY A 125 16.37 -35.48 -8.24
C GLY A 125 15.60 -36.81 -8.29
N LYS A 126 15.95 -37.75 -9.19
CA LYS A 126 15.37 -39.11 -9.19
C LYS A 126 15.65 -39.85 -7.89
N ARG A 127 16.80 -39.59 -7.25
CA ARG A 127 17.16 -40.18 -5.94
C ARG A 127 16.16 -39.80 -4.85
N TRP A 128 15.52 -38.64 -4.98
CA TRP A 128 14.56 -38.08 -4.02
C TRP A 128 13.13 -37.95 -4.57
N GLY A 129 12.86 -38.48 -5.78
CA GLY A 129 11.53 -38.42 -6.39
C GLY A 129 11.03 -37.02 -6.81
N SER A 130 11.93 -36.06 -7.07
CA SER A 130 11.53 -34.68 -7.34
C SER A 130 10.84 -34.50 -8.71
N ALA A 131 9.52 -34.30 -8.69
CA ALA A 131 8.74 -33.91 -9.88
C ALA A 131 9.23 -32.58 -10.48
N LYS A 132 9.70 -31.65 -9.63
CA LYS A 132 10.28 -30.36 -10.06
C LYS A 132 11.51 -30.57 -10.95
N ALA A 133 12.39 -31.49 -10.58
CA ALA A 133 13.60 -31.77 -11.37
C ALA A 133 13.29 -32.34 -12.76
N LYS A 134 12.29 -33.23 -12.87
CA LYS A 134 11.80 -33.73 -14.17
C LYS A 134 11.19 -32.62 -15.03
N ALA A 135 10.40 -31.73 -14.42
CA ALA A 135 9.78 -30.60 -15.12
C ALA A 135 10.84 -29.64 -15.70
N ILE A 136 11.88 -29.31 -14.92
CA ILE A 136 12.99 -28.45 -15.35
C ILE A 136 13.76 -29.10 -16.50
N ALA A 137 14.07 -30.40 -16.43
CA ALA A 137 14.72 -31.11 -17.54
C ALA A 137 13.86 -31.12 -18.81
N GLY A 138 12.54 -31.30 -18.68
CA GLY A 138 11.61 -31.22 -19.81
C GLY A 138 11.61 -29.84 -20.48
N ARG A 139 11.60 -28.76 -19.67
CA ARG A 139 11.67 -27.37 -20.17
C ARG A 139 13.03 -27.07 -20.82
N ALA A 140 14.13 -27.57 -20.25
CA ALA A 140 15.46 -27.41 -20.83
C ALA A 140 15.58 -28.03 -22.24
N LEU A 141 14.96 -29.19 -22.48
CA LEU A 141 14.98 -29.83 -23.79
C LEU A 141 14.23 -29.03 -24.85
N ARG A 142 13.16 -28.32 -24.46
CA ARG A 142 12.37 -27.44 -25.34
C ARG A 142 12.93 -26.02 -25.44
N ASN A 143 14.05 -25.72 -24.77
CA ASN A 143 14.59 -24.36 -24.63
C ASN A 143 13.62 -23.35 -23.97
N GLU A 144 12.71 -23.83 -23.13
CA GLU A 144 11.67 -23.04 -22.43
C GLU A 144 12.03 -22.80 -20.95
N LEU A 145 13.33 -22.69 -20.63
CA LEU A 145 13.75 -22.47 -19.25
C LEU A 145 13.38 -21.08 -18.78
N THR A 146 12.67 -21.03 -17.66
CA THR A 146 12.40 -19.77 -16.97
C THR A 146 13.65 -19.26 -16.26
N VAL A 147 13.65 -17.98 -15.86
CA VAL A 147 14.74 -17.40 -15.05
C VAL A 147 14.91 -18.17 -13.73
N GLU A 148 13.81 -18.54 -13.08
CA GLU A 148 13.82 -19.34 -11.84
C GLU A 148 14.48 -20.71 -12.05
N ASP A 149 14.21 -21.37 -13.18
CA ASP A 149 14.82 -22.66 -13.51
C ASP A 149 16.35 -22.52 -13.66
N LYS A 150 16.82 -21.46 -14.36
CA LYS A 150 18.26 -21.18 -14.52
C LYS A 150 18.95 -20.88 -13.20
N ILE A 151 18.31 -20.12 -12.30
CA ILE A 151 18.81 -19.86 -10.95
C ILE A 151 18.96 -21.18 -10.17
N THR A 152 17.93 -22.03 -10.20
CA THR A 152 17.96 -23.35 -9.55
C THR A 152 19.14 -24.20 -10.05
N LEU A 153 19.33 -24.26 -11.38
CA LEU A 153 20.42 -25.03 -11.99
C LEU A 153 21.81 -24.44 -11.68
N ARG A 154 21.93 -23.12 -11.50
CA ARG A 154 23.18 -22.50 -11.07
C ARG A 154 23.54 -22.82 -9.63
N HIS A 155 22.58 -22.78 -8.72
CA HIS A 155 22.83 -23.22 -7.34
C HIS A 155 23.28 -24.68 -7.29
N PHE A 156 22.64 -25.53 -8.10
CA PHE A 156 23.06 -26.92 -8.26
C PHE A 156 24.50 -27.06 -8.79
N ALA A 157 24.87 -26.30 -9.82
CA ALA A 157 26.23 -26.30 -10.36
C ALA A 157 27.26 -25.79 -9.34
N GLY A 158 26.93 -24.74 -8.57
CA GLY A 158 27.78 -24.20 -7.52
C GLY A 158 28.05 -25.21 -6.40
N ASN A 159 27.03 -25.99 -6.01
CA ASN A 159 27.16 -27.01 -4.97
C ASN A 159 27.98 -28.24 -5.41
N LYS A 160 28.18 -28.47 -6.71
CA LYS A 160 29.02 -29.59 -7.21
C LYS A 160 30.50 -29.24 -7.38
N ASN A 161 30.83 -27.95 -7.41
CA ASN A 161 32.20 -27.46 -7.56
C ASN A 161 32.87 -27.12 -6.23
N GLN A 162 32.22 -27.40 -5.10
CA GLN A 162 32.77 -27.36 -3.74
C GLN A 162 33.03 -28.78 -3.26
#